data_AF-A0A2N2D8R8-F1
#
_entry.id   AF-A0A2N2D8R8-F1
#
_cell.length_a   1.000
_cell.length_b   1.000
_cell.length_c   1.000
_cell.angle_alpha   90.00
_cell.angle_beta   90.00
_cell.angle_gamma   90.00
#
_symmetry.space_group_name_H-M   'P 1'
#
loop_
_entity.id
_entity.type
_entity.pdbx_description
1 polymer ?
#
loop_
_entity_poly.entity_id
_entity_poly.type
_entity_poly.pdbx_seq_one_letter_code
_entity_poly.pdbx_strand_id
1 'polypeptide(L)'
;MKWFNTFLDLVYPPRCLLCRRLMQKGEIVCSSCRQNIVQEAEGCPICLYPINRGDKCARCGGREFYLNGIYGLGPYRGELKELIHKYKYE
;
A
#
# COMPACT_ATOMS: atom_id res chain seq x y z
N MET A 1 -1.60 2.83 34.29
CA MET A 1 -2.93 3.17 33.72
C MET A 1 -3.32 2.21 32.57
N LYS A 2 -3.37 0.89 32.80
CA LYS A 2 -3.80 -0.08 31.75
C LYS A 2 -5.32 -0.08 31.52
N TRP A 3 -6.08 0.15 32.59
CA TRP A 3 -7.55 0.09 32.58
C TRP A 3 -8.20 1.18 31.72
N PHE A 4 -7.60 2.38 31.69
CA PHE A 4 -8.10 3.48 30.87
C PHE A 4 -8.00 3.16 29.38
N ASN A 5 -6.89 2.57 28.94
CA ASN A 5 -6.72 2.13 27.55
C ASN A 5 -7.70 1.02 27.19
N THR A 6 -7.90 0.02 28.06
CA THR A 6 -8.89 -1.05 27.82
C THR A 6 -10.31 -0.51 27.66
N PHE A 7 -10.70 0.49 28.48
CA PHE A 7 -12.01 1.14 28.35
C PHE A 7 -12.13 1.91 27.04
N LEU A 8 -11.08 2.67 26.67
CA LEU A 8 -11.06 3.37 25.39
C LEU A 8 -11.15 2.42 24.20
N ASP A 9 -10.57 1.21 24.28
CA ASP A 9 -10.68 0.22 23.21
C ASP A 9 -12.08 -0.37 23.08
N LEU A 10 -12.85 -0.40 24.16
CA LEU A 10 -14.24 -0.83 24.14
C LEU A 10 -15.12 0.22 23.45
N VAL A 11 -14.87 1.50 23.73
CA VAL A 11 -15.62 2.64 23.16
C VAL A 11 -15.17 2.94 21.72
N TYR A 12 -13.87 2.84 21.45
CA TYR A 12 -13.21 3.13 20.18
C TYR A 12 -12.39 1.92 19.72
N PRO A 13 -13.05 0.83 19.33
CA PRO A 13 -12.32 -0.36 18.93
C PRO A 13 -11.54 -0.10 17.64
N PRO A 14 -10.34 -0.69 17.49
CA PRO A 14 -9.56 -0.60 16.27
C PRO A 14 -10.36 -1.16 15.08
N ARG A 15 -10.50 -0.34 14.04
CA ARG A 15 -11.27 -0.66 12.83
C ARG A 15 -10.44 -0.41 11.58
N CYS A 16 -10.66 -1.22 10.56
CA CYS A 16 -10.07 -1.01 9.24
C CYS A 16 -10.47 0.36 8.69
N LEU A 17 -9.51 1.14 8.19
CA LEU A 17 -9.80 2.46 7.60
C LEU A 17 -10.67 2.40 6.34
N LEU A 18 -10.70 1.24 5.66
CA LEU A 18 -11.47 1.04 4.42
C LEU A 18 -12.84 0.40 4.70
N CYS A 19 -12.87 -0.82 5.22
CA CYS A 19 -14.11 -1.57 5.39
C CYS A 19 -14.74 -1.49 6.80
N ARG A 20 -14.10 -0.77 7.73
CA ARG A 20 -14.58 -0.57 9.12
C ARG A 20 -14.75 -1.84 9.97
N ARG A 21 -14.29 -3.01 9.50
CA ARG A 21 -14.21 -4.26 10.26
C ARG A 21 -13.33 -4.10 11.50
N LEU A 22 -13.72 -4.71 12.61
CA LEU A 22 -12.90 -4.77 13.83
C LEU A 22 -11.59 -5.52 13.56
N MET A 23 -10.49 -5.04 14.10
CA MET A 23 -9.16 -5.61 13.91
C MET A 23 -8.40 -5.72 15.22
N GLN A 24 -7.19 -6.29 15.18
CA GLN A 24 -6.28 -6.21 16.30
C GLN A 24 -5.66 -4.81 16.38
N LYS A 25 -5.21 -4.43 17.57
CA LYS A 25 -4.44 -3.19 17.73
C LYS A 25 -3.16 -3.22 16.92
N GLY A 26 -2.78 -2.07 16.38
CA GLY A 26 -1.56 -1.90 15.60
C GLY A 26 -1.73 -2.10 14.10
N GLU A 27 -2.90 -2.58 13.65
CA GLU A 27 -3.24 -2.64 12.22
C GLU A 27 -4.04 -1.42 11.79
N ILE A 28 -3.76 -0.91 10.58
CA ILE A 28 -4.48 0.21 9.96
C ILE A 28 -5.51 -0.30 8.95
N VAL A 29 -5.20 -1.42 8.29
CA VAL A 29 -6.00 -2.04 7.23
C VAL A 29 -6.04 -3.54 7.46
N CYS A 30 -7.21 -4.16 7.30
CA CYS A 30 -7.36 -5.60 7.49
C CYS A 30 -6.68 -6.39 6.36
N SER A 31 -6.34 -7.64 6.64
CA SER A 31 -5.70 -8.54 5.67
C SER A 31 -6.43 -8.60 4.32
N SER A 32 -7.76 -8.66 4.32
CA SER A 32 -8.55 -8.72 3.08
C SER A 32 -8.46 -7.44 2.25
N CYS A 33 -8.53 -6.25 2.87
CA CYS A 33 -8.35 -4.99 2.15
C CYS A 33 -6.89 -4.79 1.72
N ARG A 34 -5.93 -5.29 2.49
CA ARG A 34 -4.50 -5.24 2.14
C ARG A 34 -4.18 -5.99 0.85
N GLN A 35 -4.85 -7.13 0.62
CA GLN A 35 -4.67 -7.92 -0.60
C GLN A 35 -5.09 -7.17 -1.88
N ASN A 36 -6.05 -6.24 -1.78
CA ASN A 36 -6.49 -5.48 -2.94
C ASN A 36 -5.58 -4.26 -3.24
N ILE A 37 -4.84 -3.81 -2.24
CA ILE A 37 -3.90 -2.67 -2.34
C ILE A 37 -2.59 -3.11 -2.97
N VAL A 38 -2.03 -4.22 -2.48
CA VAL A 38 -0.73 -4.73 -2.94
C VAL A 38 -0.93 -5.46 -4.25
N GLN A 39 -0.50 -4.84 -5.35
CA GLN A 39 -0.45 -5.47 -6.66
C GLN A 39 1.01 -5.58 -7.08
N GLU A 40 1.43 -6.76 -7.54
CA GLU A 40 2.74 -6.90 -8.16
C GLU A 40 2.81 -5.96 -9.36
N ALA A 41 3.73 -5.01 -9.29
CA ALA A 41 3.91 -4.05 -10.36
C ALA A 41 4.56 -4.76 -11.56
N GLU A 42 3.80 -4.88 -12.64
CA GLU A 42 4.33 -5.39 -13.91
C GLU A 42 5.07 -4.28 -14.64
N GLY A 43 6.35 -4.50 -14.94
CA GLY A 43 7.16 -3.54 -15.67
C GLY A 43 8.65 -3.76 -15.51
N CYS A 44 9.41 -2.74 -15.90
CA CYS A 44 10.87 -2.76 -15.79
C CYS A 44 11.29 -2.87 -14.31
N PRO A 45 12.20 -3.78 -13.94
CA PRO A 45 12.64 -3.93 -12.55
C PRO A 45 13.38 -2.69 -12.02
N ILE A 46 13.90 -1.84 -12.92
CA ILE A 46 14.66 -0.64 -12.55
C ILE A 46 13.74 0.57 -12.39
N CYS A 47 12.89 0.86 -13.38
CA CYS A 47 12.11 2.10 -13.43
C CYS A 47 10.59 1.92 -13.38
N LEU A 48 10.11 0.68 -13.30
CA LEU A 48 8.69 0.32 -13.32
C LEU A 48 7.92 0.74 -14.58
N TYR A 49 8.63 1.13 -15.66
CA TYR A 49 8.00 1.44 -16.93
C TYR A 49 7.27 0.21 -17.48
N PRO A 50 6.02 0.34 -17.98
CA PRO A 50 5.29 -0.78 -18.56
C PRO A 50 6.06 -1.37 -19.74
N ILE A 51 6.42 -2.65 -19.63
CA ILE A 51 7.08 -3.45 -20.67
C ILE A 51 6.53 -4.86 -20.62
N ASN A 52 6.56 -5.59 -21.74
CA ASN A 52 6.25 -7.02 -21.69
C ASN A 52 7.39 -7.79 -21.01
N ARG A 53 7.07 -8.93 -20.41
CA ARG A 53 8.08 -9.81 -19.82
C ARG A 53 9.09 -10.24 -20.88
N GLY A 54 10.38 -10.02 -20.60
CA GLY A 54 11.49 -10.39 -21.50
C GLY A 54 11.96 -9.25 -22.43
N ASP A 55 11.20 -8.15 -22.54
CA ASP A 55 11.60 -7.01 -23.37
C ASP A 55 12.69 -6.18 -22.69
N LYS A 56 13.60 -5.61 -23.51
CA LYS A 56 14.54 -4.59 -23.03
C LYS A 56 13.78 -3.29 -22.77
N CYS A 57 14.02 -2.69 -21.61
CA CYS A 57 13.41 -1.40 -21.28
C CYS A 57 14.04 -0.26 -22.10
N ALA A 58 13.24 0.37 -22.97
CA ALA A 58 13.67 1.50 -23.79
C ALA A 58 14.10 2.74 -22.97
N ARG A 59 13.61 2.88 -21.73
CA ARG A 59 13.99 4.00 -20.84
C ARG A 59 15.30 3.75 -20.09
N CYS A 60 15.62 2.48 -19.80
CA CYS A 60 16.81 2.11 -19.04
C CYS A 60 18.00 1.76 -19.93
N GLY A 61 17.78 1.38 -21.20
CA GLY A 61 18.83 0.94 -22.12
C GLY A 61 20.01 1.91 -22.17
N GLY A 62 21.18 1.43 -21.73
CA GLY A 62 22.45 2.17 -21.82
C GLY A 62 22.71 3.19 -20.72
N ARG A 63 21.92 3.20 -19.64
CA ARG A 63 22.14 4.11 -18.50
C ARG A 63 22.57 3.33 -17.27
N GLU A 64 23.53 3.90 -16.54
CA GLU A 64 23.83 3.48 -15.18
C GLU A 64 22.86 4.14 -14.21
N PHE A 65 22.40 3.37 -13.23
CA PHE A 65 21.48 3.83 -12.19
C PHE A 65 22.13 3.64 -10.82
N TYR A 66 22.04 4.65 -9.97
CA TYR A 66 22.44 4.55 -8.57
C TYR A 66 21.43 3.77 -7.71
N LEU A 67 20.22 3.56 -8.23
CA LEU A 67 19.14 2.85 -7.55
C LEU A 67 19.00 1.44 -8.12
N ASN A 68 18.76 0.46 -7.23
CA ASN A 68 18.58 -0.94 -7.62
C ASN A 68 17.21 -1.19 -8.29
N GLY A 69 16.26 -0.29 -8.12
CA GLY A 69 14.95 -0.37 -8.75
C GLY A 69 13.89 0.50 -8.07
N ILE A 70 12.70 0.51 -8.65
CA ILE A 70 11.52 1.16 -8.11
C ILE A 70 10.50 0.08 -7.76
N TYR A 71 9.92 0.21 -6.57
CA TYR A 71 8.80 -0.61 -6.14
C TYR A 71 7.53 0.24 -6.07
N GLY A 72 6.51 -0.15 -6.83
CA GLY A 72 5.18 0.42 -6.75
C GLY A 72 4.28 -0.49 -5.93
N LEU A 73 3.62 0.05 -4.91
CA LEU A 73 2.67 -0.71 -4.09
C LEU A 73 1.45 -1.18 -4.91
N GLY A 74 1.05 -0.37 -5.90
CA GLY A 74 -0.06 -0.63 -6.79
C GLY A 74 -0.45 0.62 -7.59
N PRO A 75 -1.38 0.50 -8.55
CA PRO A 75 -1.88 1.65 -9.31
C PRO A 75 -2.67 2.62 -8.41
N TYR A 76 -2.60 3.91 -8.71
CA TYR A 76 -3.34 4.96 -7.99
C TYR A 76 -4.85 4.93 -8.29
N ARG A 77 -5.54 3.89 -7.81
CA ARG A 77 -6.98 3.65 -7.96
C ARG A 77 -7.49 2.79 -6.80
N GLY A 78 -8.81 2.60 -6.72
CA GLY A 78 -9.44 1.74 -5.72
C GLY A 78 -9.06 2.11 -4.28
N GLU A 79 -8.87 1.09 -3.44
CA GLU A 79 -8.58 1.26 -2.02
C GLU A 79 -7.25 1.98 -1.75
N LEU A 80 -6.23 1.84 -2.60
CA LEU A 80 -4.96 2.56 -2.44
C LEU A 80 -5.16 4.07 -2.58
N LYS A 81 -5.97 4.48 -3.56
CA LYS A 81 -6.33 5.90 -3.72
C LYS A 81 -7.11 6.40 -2.50
N GLU A 82 -8.09 5.65 -2.03
CA GLU A 82 -8.88 6.03 -0.85
C GLU A 82 -7.99 6.21 0.39
N LEU A 83 -7.08 5.26 0.67
CA LEU A 83 -6.13 5.38 1.79
C LEU A 83 -5.25 6.61 1.69
N ILE A 84 -4.70 6.91 0.50
CA ILE A 84 -3.87 8.10 0.30
C ILE A 84 -4.69 9.37 0.55
N HIS A 85 -5.95 9.41 0.12
CA HIS A 85 -6.84 10.54 0.38
C HIS A 85 -7.12 10.70 1.87
N LYS A 86 -7.48 9.62 2.58
CA LYS A 86 -7.70 9.66 4.03
C LYS A 86 -6.46 10.15 4.76
N TYR A 87 -5.29 9.63 4.43
CA TYR A 87 -4.03 10.05 5.05
C TYR A 87 -3.68 11.52 4.81
N LYS A 88 -4.01 12.08 3.64
CA LYS A 88 -3.65 13.46 3.28
C LYS A 88 -4.64 14.51 3.75
N TYR A 89 -5.93 14.16 3.87
CA TYR A 89 -7.01 15.14 3.98
C TYR A 89 -7.97 14.91 5.15
N GLU A 90 -7.92 13.76 5.82
CA GLU A 90 -8.68 13.46 7.05
C GLU A 90 -7.74 13.41 8.26
#